data_AF-A0A914R689-F1
#
_entry.id   AF-A0A914R689-F1
#
_cell.length_a   1.000
_cell.length_b   1.000
_cell.length_c   1.000
_cell.angle_alpha   90.00
_cell.angle_beta   90.00
_cell.angle_gamma   90.00
#
_symmetry.space_group_name_H-M   'P 1'
#
loop_
_entity.id
_entity.type
_entity.pdbx_description
1 polymer ?
#
loop_
_entity_poly.entity_id
_entity_poly.type
_entity_poly.pdbx_seq_one_letter_code
_entity_poly.pdbx_strand_id
1 'polypeptide(L)' 'MCKFQSLDPPLTNIGAHFSRQLGLSMIHEVPTVIYTSPQLANIQTGRKLLEGIPVGVGWNIEPGLAGYYPAGADCPSK' A
#
# COMPACT_ATOMS: atom_id res chain seq x y z
N MET A 1 -24.63 12.99 11.54
CA MET A 1 -23.37 13.16 10.79
C MET A 1 -22.45 12.02 11.20
N CYS A 2 -22.32 10.97 10.38
CA CYS A 2 -21.41 9.87 10.67
C CYS A 2 -19.99 10.42 10.74
N LYS A 3 -19.24 10.11 11.81
CA LYS A 3 -17.79 10.28 11.77
C LYS A 3 -17.31 9.35 10.66
N PHE A 4 -16.82 9.91 9.56
CA PHE A 4 -16.12 9.20 8.50
C PHE A 4 -14.94 8.45 9.13
N GLN A 5 -15.17 7.23 9.60
CA GLN A 5 -14.11 6.28 9.90
C GLN A 5 -13.45 6.03 8.55
N SER A 6 -12.20 6.50 8.40
CA SER A 6 -11.53 6.73 7.12
C SER A 6 -11.84 5.63 6.10
N LEU A 7 -12.51 6.01 5.01
CA LEU A 7 -12.77 5.12 3.87
C LEU A 7 -11.47 4.58 3.25
N ASP A 8 -10.32 5.19 3.58
CA ASP A 8 -8.99 4.79 3.13
C ASP A 8 -7.97 4.96 4.29
N PRO A 9 -7.81 3.96 5.17
CA PRO A 9 -6.92 4.08 6.32
C PRO A 9 -5.44 4.06 5.89
N PRO A 10 -4.54 4.72 6.65
CA PRO A 10 -3.10 4.68 6.38
C PRO A 10 -2.48 3.33 6.79
N LEU A 11 -1.28 3.07 6.29
CA LEU A 11 -0.43 1.95 6.67
C LEU A 11 -0.01 2.07 8.14
N THR A 12 -0.05 0.95 8.87
CA THR A 12 0.44 0.88 10.25
C THR A 12 1.97 0.90 10.29
N ASN A 13 2.55 1.27 11.44
CA ASN A 13 4.01 1.25 11.62
C ASN A 13 4.62 -0.15 11.41
N ILE A 14 3.90 -1.21 11.83
CA ILE A 14 4.32 -2.59 11.62
C ILE A 14 4.28 -2.94 10.13
N GLY A 15 3.23 -2.54 9.42
CA GLY A 15 3.15 -2.72 7.97
C GLY A 15 4.30 -2.02 7.25
N ALA A 16 4.58 -0.76 7.60
CA ALA A 16 5.69 0.01 7.07
C ALA A 16 7.05 -0.67 7.30
N HIS A 17 7.26 -1.24 8.49
CA HIS A 17 8.47 -2.01 8.81
C HIS A 17 8.60 -3.24 7.90
N PHE A 18 7.55 -4.05 7.77
CA PHE A 18 7.59 -5.25 6.92
C PHE A 18 7.79 -4.93 5.44
N SER A 19 7.13 -3.90 4.91
CA SER A 19 7.32 -3.47 3.52
C SER A 19 8.77 -3.14 3.25
N ARG A 20 9.44 -2.41 4.15
CA ARG A 20 10.85 -2.08 4.00
C ARG A 20 11.76 -3.30 4.10
N GLN A 21 11.51 -4.19 5.05
CA GLN A 21 12.29 -5.43 5.20
C GLN A 21 12.20 -6.31 3.95
N LEU A 22 11.02 -6.41 3.36
CA LEU A 22 10.83 -7.11 2.09
C LEU A 22 11.70 -6.48 0.99
N GLY A 23 11.71 -5.15 0.88
CA GLY A 23 12.54 -4.45 -0.11
C GLY A 23 14.03 -4.71 0.07
N LEU A 24 14.51 -4.67 1.32
CA LEU A 24 15.91 -4.96 1.67
C LEU A 24 16.31 -6.41 1.34
N SER A 25 15.36 -7.34 1.33
CA SER A 25 15.60 -8.75 1.01
C SER A 25 15.66 -9.05 -0.49
N MET A 26 15.21 -8.12 -1.34
CA MET A 26 15.21 -8.29 -2.80
C MET A 26 16.60 -8.00 -3.37
N ILE A 27 17.47 -9.02 -3.38
CA ILE A 27 18.85 -8.91 -3.88
C ILE A 27 19.00 -9.48 -5.30
N HIS A 28 18.34 -10.61 -5.57
CA HIS A 28 18.52 -11.34 -6.84
C HIS A 28 17.39 -11.10 -7.85
N GLU A 29 16.18 -10.77 -7.37
CA GLU A 29 14.98 -10.63 -8.19
C GLU A 29 14.35 -9.25 -7.96
N VAL A 30 15.10 -8.21 -8.29
CA VAL A 30 14.59 -6.84 -8.16
C VAL A 30 13.65 -6.52 -9.32
N PRO A 31 12.39 -6.12 -9.05
CA PRO A 31 11.46 -5.73 -10.10
C PRO A 31 11.93 -4.46 -10.81
N THR A 32 11.72 -4.35 -12.11
CA THR A 32 11.99 -3.10 -12.85
C THR A 32 10.94 -2.03 -12.57
N VAL A 33 9.69 -2.44 -12.35
CA VAL A 33 8.55 -1.57 -12.07
C VAL A 33 7.64 -2.24 -11.05
N ILE A 34 7.10 -1.48 -10.11
CA ILE A 34 6.01 -1.91 -9.23
C ILE A 34 4.74 -1.10 -9.48
N TYR A 35 3.59 -1.75 -9.27
CA TYR A 35 2.28 -1.14 -9.37
C TYR A 35 1.58 -1.24 -8.02
N THR A 36 1.05 -0.12 -7.52
CA THR A 36 0.20 -0.09 -6.32
C THR A 36 -1.19 0.35 -6.70
N SER A 37 -2.20 -0.16 -6.00
CA SER A 37 -3.55 0.38 -6.11
C SER A 37 -3.63 1.80 -5.50
N PRO A 38 -4.68 2.58 -5.79
CA PRO A 38 -4.78 3.99 -5.36
C PRO A 38 -5.06 4.19 -3.87
N GLN A 39 -5.25 3.11 -3.09
CA GLN A 39 -5.48 3.20 -1.65
C GLN A 39 -4.22 3.65 -0.89
N LEU A 40 -4.40 4.52 0.10
CA LEU A 40 -3.32 5.15 0.87
C LEU A 40 -2.37 4.13 1.49
N ALA A 41 -2.90 3.09 2.14
CA ALA A 41 -2.07 2.04 2.72
C ALA A 41 -1.20 1.32 1.68
N ASN A 42 -1.70 1.13 0.46
CA ASN A 42 -1.00 0.43 -0.61
C ASN A 42 0.06 1.32 -1.25
N ILE A 43 -0.23 2.61 -1.44
CA ILE A 43 0.75 3.62 -1.85
C ILE A 43 1.89 3.70 -0.84
N GLN A 44 1.57 3.76 0.46
CA GLN A 44 2.57 3.80 1.53
C GLN A 44 3.40 2.52 1.60
N THR A 45 2.77 1.37 1.37
CA THR A 45 3.44 0.06 1.29
C THR A 45 4.46 0.05 0.16
N GLY A 46 4.06 0.46 -1.05
CA GLY A 46 4.96 0.55 -2.20
C GLY A 46 6.13 1.50 -1.96
N ARG A 47 5.87 2.68 -1.37
CA ARG A 47 6.95 3.61 -0.99
C ARG A 47 7.95 2.98 -0.02
N LYS A 48 7.46 2.30 1.03
CA LYS A 48 8.34 1.64 2.01
C LYS A 48 9.11 0.46 1.44
N LEU A 49 8.51 -0.29 0.53
CA LEU A 49 9.21 -1.33 -0.23
C LEU A 49 10.39 -0.72 -1.02
N LEU A 50 10.15 0.35 -1.79
CA LEU A 50 11.17 1.01 -2.59
C LEU A 50 12.31 1.61 -1.75
N GLU A 51 12.01 2.15 -0.56
CA GLU A 51 13.05 2.59 0.39
C GLU A 51 14.01 1.47 0.82
N GLY A 52 13.61 0.20 0.66
CA GLY A 52 14.46 -0.97 0.93
C GLY A 52 15.22 -1.50 -0.29
N ILE A 53 14.80 -1.18 -1.50
CA ILE A 53 15.41 -1.74 -2.72
C ILE A 53 16.66 -0.92 -3.10
N PRO A 54 17.82 -1.57 -3.35
CA PRO A 54 19.10 -0.86 -3.53
C PRO A 54 19.30 -0.18 -4.90
N VAL A 55 18.34 -0.31 -5.82
CA VAL A 55 18.43 0.17 -7.20
C VAL A 55 17.17 0.94 -7.62
N GLY A 56 17.27 1.71 -8.71
CA GLY A 56 16.16 2.48 -9.24
C GLY A 56 15.07 1.57 -9.81
N VAL A 57 13.91 1.53 -9.16
CA VAL A 57 12.71 0.81 -9.59
C VAL A 57 11.62 1.83 -9.93
N GLY A 58 11.00 1.66 -11.10
CA GLY A 58 9.86 2.49 -11.50
C GLY A 58 8.65 2.22 -10.61
N TRP A 59 7.82 3.24 -10.37
CA TRP A 59 6.62 3.10 -9.55
C TRP A 59 5.44 3.81 -10.18
N ASN A 60 4.35 3.06 -10.37
CA ASN A 60 3.08 3.57 -10.87
C ASN A 60 1.95 3.25 -9.89
N ILE A 61 0.97 4.16 -9.83
CA ILE A 61 -0.30 3.91 -9.18
C ILE A 61 -1.29 3.49 -10.26
N GLU A 62 -1.84 2.28 -10.15
CA GLU A 62 -2.74 1.67 -11.14
C GLU A 62 -4.19 1.68 -10.61
N PRO A 63 -5.08 2.54 -11.14
CA PRO A 63 -6.47 2.59 -10.72
C PRO A 63 -7.23 1.27 -10.90
N GLY A 64 -6.85 0.45 -11.89
CA GLY A 64 -7.43 -0.87 -12.12
C GLY A 64 -7.18 -1.89 -10.99
N LEU A 65 -6.22 -1.62 -10.09
CA LEU A 65 -5.95 -2.43 -8.91
C LEU A 65 -6.76 -2.02 -7.67
N ALA A 66 -7.64 -1.01 -7.79
CA ALA A 66 -8.46 -0.56 -6.67
C ALA A 66 -9.27 -1.73 -6.08
N GLY A 67 -9.11 -1.96 -4.77
CA GLY A 67 -9.93 -2.92 -4.05
C GLY A 67 -11.42 -2.54 -4.15
N TYR A 68 -12.29 -3.55 -4.23
CA TYR A 68 -13.73 -3.34 -4.15
C TYR A 68 -14.11 -2.98 -2.72
N TYR A 69 -14.47 -1.71 -2.49
CA TYR A 69 -15.15 -1.27 -1.27
C TYR A 69 -16.64 -1.19 -1.60
N PRO A 70 -17.50 -2.08 -1.06
CA PRO A 70 -18.93 -1.94 -1.28
C PRO A 70 -19.37 -0.59 -0.71
N ALA A 71 -19.92 0.26 -1.59
CA ALA A 71 -20.61 1.46 -1.18
C ALA A 71 -21.79 1.03 -0.29
N GLY A 72 -21.70 1.29 1.01
CA GLY A 72 -22.70 0.86 1.99
C GLY A 72 -22.30 -0.34 2.85
N ALA A 73 -21.00 -0.64 3.02
CA ALA A 73 -20.60 -1.45 4.18
C ALA A 73 -21.13 -0.77 5.46
N ASP A 74 -22.11 -1.39 6.10
CA ASP A 74 -22.72 -0.88 7.32
C ASP A 74 -21.64 -0.59 8.34
N CYS A 75 -21.75 0.57 9.00
CA CYS A 75 -20.91 0.87 10.15
C CYS A 75 -21.02 -0.32 11.11
N PRO A 76 -19.91 -0.90 11.61
CA PRO A 76 -20.00 -1.99 12.56
C PRO A 76 -20.85 -1.51 13.74
N SER A 77 -22.02 -2.11 13.90
CA SER A 77 -22.93 -1.85 15.00
C SER A 77 -22.19 -2.23 16.27
N LYS A 78 -22.00 -1.26 17.17
CA LYS A 78 -21.58 -1.56 18.54
C LYS A 78 -22.60 -2.47 19.21
#